data_AF-A0A955E0C0-F1
#
_entry.id   AF-A0A955E0C0-F1
#
_cell.length_a   1.000
_cell.length_b   1.000
_cell.length_c   1.000
_cell.angle_alpha   90.00
_cell.angle_beta   90.00
_cell.angle_gamma   90.00
#
_symmetry.space_group_name_H-M   'P 1'
#
loop_
_entity.id
_entity.type
_entity.pdbx_description
1 polymer ?
#
loop_
_entity_poly.entity_id
_entity_poly.type
_entity_poly.pdbx_seq_one_letter_code
_entity_poly.pdbx_strand_id
1 'polypeptide(L)'
;MIKKPAQSLQNLSNSCPDNFSTKIDQPKTIKSHIKEMRNSFLWVVLALCVGGGVSYVLHAQLINIVQKPLGKTLYFTSPAGGLNFLIKLCFTFAVIFVLPVLMYQVVKFFYPLMEKGHKRAVVPFIASSIVLAYAGVVFAYLISLPNALSFLSNFGGQNIEALITADEYYDFVLAYLLGFALMFQIPVIVLFINKIKPQKPGKMMGIQRYIILGSFIIAAILTPTPDPVNQTIMAAPAVVLYQFAVLCVWRINKKNNNLDFVVMKNMPDSLFNNSNTEYVVRRFSPKIIGAFTTKKVARLQLITNKPKNILRTPRISSDFTRPIERSLPRANNIVNYRPRVSPGFRTMDIISA
;
A
#
# COMPACT_ATOMS: atom_id res chain seq x y z
N MET A 1 -23.09 68.09 -0.86
CA MET A 1 -23.49 66.76 -1.38
C MET A 1 -22.24 65.94 -1.69
N ILE A 2 -21.74 65.14 -0.75
CA ILE A 2 -20.64 64.18 -0.99
C ILE A 2 -21.09 62.84 -0.41
N LYS A 3 -21.63 61.96 -1.25
CA LYS A 3 -22.17 60.66 -0.85
C LYS A 3 -21.10 59.59 -1.06
N LYS A 4 -20.46 59.20 0.06
CA LYS A 4 -19.76 57.94 0.39
C LYS A 4 -19.19 57.08 -0.77
N PRO A 5 -17.85 57.00 -0.92
CA PRO A 5 -17.18 55.88 -1.61
C PRO A 5 -17.05 54.61 -0.74
N ALA A 6 -17.54 54.63 0.52
CA ALA A 6 -17.37 53.52 1.46
C ALA A 6 -18.30 52.32 1.21
N GLN A 7 -19.45 52.51 0.53
CA GLN A 7 -20.44 51.44 0.33
C GLN A 7 -20.08 50.48 -0.82
N SER A 8 -19.30 50.92 -1.81
CA SER A 8 -18.92 50.08 -2.96
C SER A 8 -17.83 49.05 -2.62
N LEU A 9 -16.88 49.40 -1.75
CA LEU A 9 -15.84 48.49 -1.27
C LEU A 9 -16.37 47.44 -0.28
N GLN A 10 -17.44 47.77 0.44
CA GLN A 10 -18.13 46.84 1.35
C GLN A 10 -18.96 45.80 0.59
N ASN A 11 -19.50 46.17 -0.57
CA ASN A 11 -20.19 45.22 -1.45
C ASN A 11 -19.25 44.23 -2.14
N LEU A 12 -17.97 44.58 -2.33
CA LEU A 12 -16.96 43.67 -2.91
C LEU A 12 -16.36 42.69 -1.88
N SER A 13 -16.33 43.03 -0.59
CA SER A 13 -15.95 42.08 0.46
C SER A 13 -17.02 41.02 0.72
N ASN A 14 -18.30 41.37 0.50
CA ASN A 14 -19.44 40.49 0.74
C ASN A 14 -19.70 39.49 -0.40
N SER A 15 -18.98 39.62 -1.52
CA SER A 15 -19.07 38.73 -2.69
C SER A 15 -18.03 37.60 -2.70
N CYS A 16 -17.12 37.54 -1.72
CA CYS A 16 -16.30 36.35 -1.52
C CYS A 16 -17.14 35.31 -0.78
N PRO A 17 -17.40 34.12 -1.35
CA PRO A 17 -18.05 33.07 -0.60
C PRO A 17 -17.14 32.69 0.58
N ASP A 18 -17.59 32.97 1.80
CA ASP A 18 -16.92 32.63 3.08
C ASP A 18 -16.62 31.12 3.23
N ASN A 19 -17.10 30.31 2.30
CA ASN A 19 -16.95 28.86 2.25
C ASN A 19 -15.58 28.38 1.76
N PHE A 20 -14.61 29.26 1.48
CA PHE A 20 -13.26 28.83 1.08
C PHE A 20 -12.27 28.71 2.25
N SER A 21 -12.64 29.22 3.42
CA SER A 21 -11.83 29.12 4.62
C SER A 21 -12.07 27.78 5.30
N THR A 22 -11.09 26.89 5.14
CA THR A 22 -10.78 25.76 6.03
C THR A 22 -11.54 24.42 5.85
N LYS A 23 -11.39 23.78 4.69
CA LYS A 23 -10.96 22.35 4.72
C LYS A 23 -9.44 22.28 4.88
N ILE A 24 -8.93 22.87 5.96
CA ILE A 24 -7.67 22.37 6.51
C ILE A 24 -8.07 21.00 7.03
N ASP A 25 -7.63 19.95 6.34
CA ASP A 25 -7.77 18.57 6.80
C ASP A 25 -7.28 18.54 8.25
N GLN A 26 -8.22 18.64 9.19
CA GLN A 26 -7.97 18.42 10.60
C GLN A 26 -7.19 17.11 10.66
N PRO A 27 -6.01 17.06 11.32
CA PRO A 27 -5.36 15.79 11.54
C PRO A 27 -6.41 14.89 12.19
N LYS A 28 -6.86 13.86 11.45
CA LYS A 28 -7.95 12.97 11.89
C LYS A 28 -7.63 12.59 13.34
N THR A 29 -8.40 13.12 14.29
CA THR A 29 -8.22 12.84 15.72
C THR A 29 -8.16 11.32 15.88
N ILE A 30 -7.27 10.79 16.71
CA ILE A 30 -7.09 9.34 16.93
C ILE A 30 -8.46 8.65 17.17
N LYS A 31 -9.36 9.33 17.90
CA LYS A 31 -10.75 8.90 18.12
C LYS A 31 -11.54 8.66 16.81
N SER A 32 -11.37 9.50 15.81
CA SER A 32 -12.01 9.35 14.49
C SER A 32 -11.45 8.14 13.72
N HIS A 33 -10.15 7.87 13.84
CA HIS A 33 -9.53 6.70 13.20
C HIS A 33 -9.94 5.38 13.89
N ILE A 34 -10.04 5.37 15.23
CA ILE A 34 -10.57 4.22 15.98
C ILE A 34 -12.04 3.97 15.63
N LYS A 35 -12.86 5.01 15.47
CA LYS A 35 -14.26 4.87 15.07
C LYS A 35 -14.38 4.25 13.67
N GLU A 36 -13.50 4.64 12.75
CA GLU A 36 -13.42 4.07 11.40
C GLU A 36 -13.01 2.58 11.45
N MET A 37 -12.02 2.21 12.27
CA MET A 37 -11.59 0.82 12.46
C MET A 37 -12.70 -0.07 13.07
N ARG A 38 -13.40 0.44 14.10
CA ARG A 38 -14.52 -0.28 14.74
C ARG A 38 -15.67 -0.53 13.76
N ASN A 39 -16.10 0.51 13.04
CA ASN A 39 -17.19 0.37 12.07
C ASN A 39 -16.85 -0.65 11.00
N SER A 40 -15.59 -0.67 10.60
CA SER A 40 -15.08 -1.61 9.60
C SER A 40 -15.07 -3.05 10.10
N PHE A 41 -14.65 -3.27 11.34
CA PHE A 41 -14.72 -4.58 11.98
C PHE A 41 -16.17 -5.11 12.03
N LEU A 42 -17.14 -4.25 12.34
CA LEU A 42 -18.57 -4.64 12.34
C LEU A 42 -19.05 -5.13 10.97
N TRP A 43 -18.63 -4.49 9.87
CA TRP A 43 -18.97 -4.96 8.52
C TRP A 43 -18.36 -6.32 8.20
N VAL A 44 -17.12 -6.57 8.65
CA VAL A 44 -16.46 -7.88 8.49
C VAL A 44 -17.21 -8.95 9.29
N VAL A 45 -17.59 -8.67 10.53
CA VAL A 45 -18.37 -9.59 11.37
C VAL A 45 -19.74 -9.87 10.76
N LEU A 46 -20.44 -8.83 10.29
CA LEU A 46 -21.75 -8.99 9.65
C LEU A 46 -21.66 -9.83 8.36
N ALA A 47 -20.65 -9.57 7.53
CA ALA A 47 -20.39 -10.38 6.34
C ALA A 47 -20.02 -11.84 6.70
N LEU A 48 -19.35 -12.07 7.84
CA LEU A 48 -19.02 -13.40 8.34
C LEU A 48 -20.26 -14.15 8.84
N CYS A 49 -21.16 -13.47 9.55
CA CYS A 49 -22.44 -14.05 9.94
C CYS A 49 -23.30 -14.43 8.72
N VAL A 50 -23.38 -13.55 7.72
CA VAL A 50 -24.10 -13.81 6.47
C VAL A 50 -23.44 -14.97 5.70
N GLY A 51 -22.11 -14.95 5.55
CA GLY A 51 -21.36 -16.02 4.89
C GLY A 51 -21.50 -17.36 5.61
N GLY A 52 -21.52 -17.36 6.94
CA GLY A 52 -21.75 -18.54 7.76
C GLY A 52 -23.16 -19.09 7.59
N GLY A 53 -24.19 -18.23 7.55
CA GLY A 53 -25.57 -18.64 7.28
C GLY A 53 -25.75 -19.24 5.88
N VAL A 54 -25.18 -18.61 4.86
CA VAL A 54 -25.18 -19.15 3.48
C VAL A 54 -24.44 -20.50 3.44
N SER A 55 -23.30 -20.62 4.13
CA SER A 55 -22.53 -21.86 4.18
C SER A 55 -23.28 -22.98 4.89
N TYR A 56 -24.04 -22.66 5.95
CA TYR A 56 -24.87 -23.63 6.65
C TYR A 56 -25.97 -24.18 5.76
N VAL A 57 -26.64 -23.34 4.95
CA VAL A 57 -27.64 -23.80 3.99
C VAL A 57 -27.03 -24.71 2.90
N LEU A 58 -25.79 -24.43 2.51
CA LEU A 58 -25.07 -25.16 1.44
C LEU A 58 -24.11 -26.25 1.96
N HIS A 59 -24.19 -26.63 3.24
CA HIS A 59 -23.17 -27.47 3.86
C HIS A 59 -22.95 -28.79 3.11
N ALA A 60 -24.00 -29.42 2.58
CA ALA A 60 -23.91 -30.67 1.83
C ALA A 60 -23.00 -30.54 0.59
N GLN A 61 -23.13 -29.45 -0.18
CA GLN A 61 -22.27 -29.20 -1.33
C GLN A 61 -20.84 -28.88 -0.91
N LEU A 62 -20.68 -28.12 0.17
CA LEU A 62 -19.38 -27.70 0.69
C LEU A 62 -18.54 -28.88 1.20
N ILE A 63 -19.17 -29.87 1.84
CA ILE A 63 -18.52 -31.11 2.28
C ILE A 63 -17.91 -31.83 1.06
N ASN A 64 -18.68 -31.98 -0.02
CA ASN A 64 -18.22 -32.62 -1.24
C ASN A 64 -17.03 -31.89 -1.88
N ILE A 65 -17.03 -30.55 -1.85
CA ILE A 65 -15.91 -29.75 -2.33
C ILE A 65 -14.68 -30.05 -1.48
N VAL A 66 -14.75 -29.90 -0.16
CA VAL A 66 -13.56 -30.03 0.69
C VAL A 66 -13.03 -31.47 0.74
N GLN A 67 -13.88 -32.49 0.63
CA GLN A 67 -13.43 -33.90 0.62
C GLN A 67 -12.82 -34.35 -0.71
N LYS A 68 -13.19 -33.72 -1.83
CA LYS A 68 -12.74 -34.11 -3.18
C LYS A 68 -11.22 -34.26 -3.33
N PRO A 69 -10.36 -33.33 -2.86
CA PRO A 69 -8.91 -33.47 -3.01
C PRO A 69 -8.29 -34.56 -2.11
N LEU A 70 -8.99 -35.03 -1.07
CA LEU A 70 -8.51 -36.12 -0.21
C LEU A 70 -8.82 -37.50 -0.79
N GLY A 71 -10.01 -37.68 -1.40
CA GLY A 71 -10.44 -38.95 -2.00
C GLY A 71 -10.56 -40.14 -1.03
N LYS A 72 -10.49 -39.88 0.29
CA LYS A 72 -10.61 -40.88 1.37
C LYS A 72 -11.74 -40.50 2.34
N THR A 73 -12.26 -41.48 3.05
CA THR A 73 -13.25 -41.27 4.11
C THR A 73 -12.61 -40.61 5.33
N LEU A 74 -13.28 -39.62 5.89
CA LEU A 74 -12.86 -38.93 7.11
C LEU A 74 -13.51 -39.58 8.34
N TYR A 75 -12.74 -39.68 9.42
CA TYR A 75 -13.19 -40.27 10.68
C TYR A 75 -13.37 -39.20 11.77
N PHE A 76 -14.33 -39.42 12.66
CA PHE A 76 -14.52 -38.62 13.86
C PHE A 76 -14.01 -39.39 15.07
N THR A 77 -13.19 -38.75 15.90
CA THR A 77 -12.66 -39.32 17.14
C THR A 77 -13.47 -38.94 18.38
N SER A 78 -14.42 -38.01 18.24
CA SER A 78 -15.27 -37.53 19.33
C SER A 78 -16.75 -37.60 18.97
N PRO A 79 -17.66 -37.80 19.96
CA PRO A 79 -19.10 -37.81 19.73
C PRO A 79 -19.64 -36.44 19.27
N ALA A 80 -18.96 -35.35 19.64
CA ALA A 80 -19.24 -34.00 19.17
C ALA A 80 -18.55 -33.66 17.83
N GLY A 81 -17.80 -34.59 17.24
CA GLY A 81 -16.95 -34.35 16.07
C GLY A 81 -17.73 -33.88 14.85
N GLY A 82 -18.91 -34.45 14.59
CA GLY A 82 -19.77 -34.03 13.49
C GLY A 82 -20.25 -32.57 13.61
N LEU A 83 -20.52 -32.10 14.83
CA LEU A 83 -20.93 -30.71 15.08
C LEU A 83 -19.73 -29.76 14.92
N ASN A 84 -18.58 -30.07 15.52
CA ASN A 84 -17.36 -29.26 15.39
C ASN A 84 -16.94 -29.11 13.93
N PHE A 85 -17.00 -30.21 13.19
CA PHE A 85 -16.77 -30.24 11.76
C PHE A 85 -17.69 -29.29 11.00
N LEU A 86 -18.99 -29.33 11.28
CA LEU A 86 -19.96 -28.48 10.58
C LEU A 86 -19.70 -26.99 10.87
N ILE A 87 -19.39 -26.64 12.12
CA ILE A 87 -19.04 -25.26 12.52
C ILE A 87 -17.77 -24.80 11.80
N LYS A 88 -16.70 -25.60 11.82
CA LYS A 88 -15.42 -25.28 11.15
C LYS A 88 -15.60 -25.13 9.65
N LEU A 89 -16.36 -26.02 9.02
CA LEU A 89 -16.68 -25.95 7.60
C LEU A 89 -17.40 -24.64 7.27
N CYS A 90 -18.47 -24.32 8.00
CA CYS A 90 -19.21 -23.08 7.78
C CYS A 90 -18.32 -21.84 8.00
N PHE A 91 -17.44 -21.89 9.00
CA PHE A 91 -16.49 -20.82 9.28
C PHE A 91 -15.47 -20.62 8.14
N THR A 92 -14.87 -21.70 7.63
CA THR A 92 -13.92 -21.63 6.49
C THR A 92 -14.55 -20.93 5.28
N PHE A 93 -15.75 -21.36 4.89
CA PHE A 93 -16.44 -20.79 3.74
C PHE A 93 -16.94 -19.37 4.01
N ALA A 94 -17.37 -19.06 5.24
CA ALA A 94 -17.66 -17.69 5.64
C ALA A 94 -16.45 -16.77 5.48
N VAL A 95 -15.25 -17.22 5.86
CA VAL A 95 -14.02 -16.43 5.71
C VAL A 95 -13.67 -16.19 4.23
N ILE A 96 -13.83 -17.21 3.37
CA ILE A 96 -13.64 -17.06 1.90
C ILE A 96 -14.68 -16.11 1.31
N PHE A 97 -15.92 -16.15 1.80
CA PHE A 97 -16.99 -15.25 1.37
C PHE A 97 -16.71 -13.79 1.79
N VAL A 98 -16.13 -13.59 2.98
CA VAL A 98 -15.79 -12.27 3.54
C VAL A 98 -14.54 -11.65 2.89
N LEU A 99 -13.72 -12.45 2.22
CA LEU A 99 -12.46 -12.04 1.60
C LEU A 99 -12.52 -10.72 0.80
N PRO A 100 -13.54 -10.41 -0.02
CA PRO A 100 -13.64 -9.14 -0.75
C PRO A 100 -13.79 -7.94 0.18
N VAL A 101 -14.63 -8.09 1.21
CA VAL A 101 -14.87 -7.04 2.22
C VAL A 101 -13.59 -6.81 3.02
N LEU A 102 -12.89 -7.90 3.37
CA LEU A 102 -11.63 -7.84 4.10
C LEU A 102 -10.54 -7.13 3.27
N MET A 103 -10.38 -7.49 1.99
CA MET A 103 -9.42 -6.83 1.09
C MET A 103 -9.75 -5.35 0.85
N TYR A 104 -11.03 -5.03 0.62
CA TYR A 104 -11.49 -3.64 0.50
C TYR A 104 -11.08 -2.83 1.73
N GLN A 105 -11.31 -3.40 2.91
CA GLN A 105 -11.05 -2.72 4.17
C GLN A 105 -9.55 -2.53 4.43
N VAL A 106 -8.74 -3.55 4.15
CA VAL A 106 -7.28 -3.47 4.25
C VAL A 106 -6.74 -2.37 3.34
N VAL A 107 -7.12 -2.35 2.06
CA VAL A 107 -6.64 -1.31 1.12
C VAL A 107 -7.16 0.07 1.50
N LYS A 108 -8.41 0.19 1.96
CA LYS A 108 -8.98 1.45 2.47
C LYS A 108 -8.22 1.95 3.69
N PHE A 109 -7.74 1.07 4.56
CA PHE A 109 -6.91 1.45 5.70
C PHE A 109 -5.57 2.07 5.26
N PHE A 110 -5.01 1.60 4.15
CA PHE A 110 -3.78 2.16 3.56
C PHE A 110 -4.00 3.37 2.65
N TYR A 111 -5.23 3.63 2.19
CA TYR A 111 -5.61 4.82 1.42
C TYR A 111 -5.00 6.15 1.91
N PRO A 112 -5.00 6.50 3.23
CA PRO A 112 -4.41 7.75 3.69
C PRO A 112 -2.90 7.90 3.42
N LEU A 113 -2.18 6.81 3.12
CA LEU A 113 -0.77 6.90 2.73
C LEU A 113 -0.58 7.36 1.28
N MET A 114 -1.64 7.39 0.46
CA MET A 114 -1.55 7.87 -0.91
C MET A 114 -1.69 9.39 -1.00
N GLU A 115 -0.83 10.01 -1.82
CA GLU A 115 -0.87 11.45 -2.05
C GLU A 115 -2.22 11.90 -2.64
N LYS A 116 -2.72 13.06 -2.21
CA LYS A 116 -4.09 13.54 -2.47
C LYS A 116 -4.47 13.61 -3.97
N GLY A 117 -3.49 13.67 -4.88
CA GLY A 117 -3.70 13.67 -6.33
C GLY A 117 -4.00 12.31 -6.97
N HIS A 118 -3.80 11.18 -6.26
CA HIS A 118 -3.82 9.84 -6.84
C HIS A 118 -4.98 8.95 -6.39
N LYS A 119 -6.08 9.54 -5.90
CA LYS A 119 -7.23 8.81 -5.32
C LYS A 119 -7.85 7.78 -6.28
N ARG A 120 -7.86 8.06 -7.59
CA ARG A 120 -8.39 7.13 -8.61
C ARG A 120 -7.54 5.86 -8.78
N ALA A 121 -6.27 5.89 -8.37
CA ALA A 121 -5.40 4.71 -8.45
C ALA A 121 -5.79 3.61 -7.45
N VAL A 122 -6.58 3.93 -6.42
CA VAL A 122 -6.93 3.00 -5.34
C VAL A 122 -7.92 1.93 -5.82
N VAL A 123 -8.84 2.30 -6.71
CA VAL A 123 -9.85 1.39 -7.26
C VAL A 123 -9.22 0.17 -7.95
N PRO A 124 -8.25 0.32 -8.89
CA PRO A 124 -7.61 -0.84 -9.50
C PRO A 124 -6.76 -1.65 -8.49
N PHE A 125 -6.23 -1.05 -7.42
CA PHE A 125 -5.55 -1.79 -6.35
C PHE A 125 -6.52 -2.71 -5.59
N ILE A 126 -7.69 -2.20 -5.22
CA ILE A 126 -8.75 -2.99 -4.55
C ILE A 126 -9.17 -4.14 -5.46
N ALA A 127 -9.52 -3.83 -6.72
CA ALA A 127 -9.94 -4.84 -7.68
C ALA A 127 -8.85 -5.91 -7.89
N SER A 128 -7.59 -5.50 -8.07
CA SER A 128 -6.48 -6.45 -8.20
C SER A 128 -6.30 -7.30 -6.96
N SER A 129 -6.46 -6.72 -5.76
CA SER A 129 -6.29 -7.42 -4.48
C SER A 129 -7.34 -8.50 -4.28
N ILE A 130 -8.60 -8.21 -4.59
CA ILE A 130 -9.71 -9.17 -4.52
C ILE A 130 -9.48 -10.32 -5.51
N VAL A 131 -9.14 -10.00 -6.76
CA VAL A 131 -8.86 -11.02 -7.80
C VAL A 131 -7.69 -11.90 -7.38
N LEU A 132 -6.60 -11.31 -6.86
CA LEU A 132 -5.43 -12.07 -6.43
C LEU A 132 -5.73 -12.92 -5.18
N ALA A 133 -6.56 -12.43 -4.26
CA ALA A 133 -6.97 -13.18 -3.08
C ALA A 133 -7.72 -14.46 -3.47
N TYR A 134 -8.71 -14.35 -4.35
CA TYR A 134 -9.43 -15.51 -4.86
C TYR A 134 -8.57 -16.40 -5.74
N ALA A 135 -7.70 -15.84 -6.58
CA ALA A 135 -6.73 -16.62 -7.34
C ALA A 135 -5.83 -17.43 -6.41
N GLY A 136 -5.45 -16.88 -5.26
CA GLY A 136 -4.69 -17.59 -4.22
C GLY A 136 -5.47 -18.75 -3.60
N VAL A 137 -6.74 -18.53 -3.23
CA VAL A 137 -7.61 -19.59 -2.70
C VAL A 137 -7.81 -20.72 -3.74
N VAL A 138 -8.08 -20.36 -4.99
CA VAL A 138 -8.28 -21.32 -6.08
C VAL A 138 -6.98 -22.09 -6.38
N PHE A 139 -5.84 -21.41 -6.45
CA PHE A 139 -4.53 -22.03 -6.62
C PHE A 139 -4.21 -23.00 -5.48
N ALA A 140 -4.47 -22.58 -4.24
CA ALA A 140 -4.26 -23.41 -3.06
C ALA A 140 -5.11 -24.67 -3.12
N TYR A 141 -6.41 -24.57 -3.39
CA TYR A 141 -7.31 -25.70 -3.40
C TYR A 141 -7.07 -26.66 -4.59
N LEU A 142 -6.86 -26.14 -5.80
CA LEU A 142 -6.78 -26.98 -7.01
C LEU A 142 -5.40 -27.56 -7.28
N ILE A 143 -4.33 -26.84 -6.94
CA ILE A 143 -2.97 -27.21 -7.35
C ILE A 143 -2.14 -27.59 -6.13
N SER A 144 -2.09 -26.72 -5.12
CA SER A 144 -1.15 -26.87 -4.01
C SER A 144 -1.59 -27.92 -2.98
N LEU A 145 -2.88 -27.92 -2.62
CA LEU A 145 -3.47 -28.83 -1.63
C LEU A 145 -3.37 -30.32 -2.05
N PRO A 146 -3.76 -30.74 -3.27
CA PRO A 146 -3.61 -32.15 -3.66
C PRO A 146 -2.15 -32.60 -3.70
N ASN A 147 -1.21 -31.70 -4.06
CA ASN A 147 0.22 -32.00 -4.01
C ASN A 147 0.71 -32.18 -2.56
N ALA A 148 0.22 -31.35 -1.64
CA ALA A 148 0.54 -31.48 -0.22
C ALA A 148 -0.02 -32.79 0.37
N LEU A 149 -1.28 -33.12 0.06
CA LEU A 149 -1.94 -34.34 0.56
C LEU A 149 -1.36 -35.62 -0.04
N SER A 150 -1.00 -35.61 -1.32
CA SER A 150 -0.33 -36.74 -1.96
C SER A 150 1.05 -36.96 -1.36
N PHE A 151 1.81 -35.90 -1.10
CA PHE A 151 3.08 -36.00 -0.38
C PHE A 151 2.89 -36.62 1.02
N LEU A 152 1.98 -36.06 1.83
CA LEU A 152 1.70 -36.54 3.19
C LEU A 152 1.25 -38.01 3.21
N SER A 153 0.45 -38.43 2.22
CA SER A 153 -0.03 -39.82 2.12
C SER A 153 1.07 -40.80 1.73
N ASN A 154 2.05 -40.37 0.91
CA ASN A 154 3.16 -41.23 0.48
C ASN A 154 4.34 -41.23 1.47
N PHE A 155 4.38 -40.27 2.40
CA PHE A 155 5.49 -40.12 3.34
C PHE A 155 5.63 -41.30 4.32
N GLY A 156 4.52 -41.95 4.69
CA GLY A 156 4.51 -43.12 5.59
C GLY A 156 5.07 -44.42 4.98
N GLY A 157 5.39 -44.45 3.69
CA GLY A 157 5.79 -45.67 2.98
C GLY A 157 4.61 -46.58 2.60
N GLN A 158 4.88 -47.67 1.88
CA GLN A 158 3.83 -48.54 1.32
C GLN A 158 3.02 -49.34 2.35
N ASN A 159 3.49 -49.44 3.60
CA ASN A 159 2.91 -50.29 4.64
C ASN A 159 2.20 -49.52 5.77
N ILE A 160 2.06 -48.19 5.66
CA ILE A 160 1.41 -47.36 6.68
C ILE A 160 0.25 -46.60 6.04
N GLU A 161 -0.99 -46.97 6.37
CA GLU A 161 -2.16 -46.21 5.98
C GLU A 161 -2.40 -45.05 6.93
N ALA A 162 -2.42 -43.83 6.38
CA ALA A 162 -2.76 -42.63 7.14
C ALA A 162 -4.26 -42.60 7.48
N LEU A 163 -4.58 -42.69 8.77
CA LEU A 163 -5.92 -42.45 9.31
C LEU A 163 -6.07 -40.97 9.64
N ILE A 164 -6.76 -40.23 8.77
CA ILE A 164 -6.89 -38.78 8.88
C ILE A 164 -8.24 -38.44 9.52
N THR A 165 -8.20 -37.67 10.62
CA THR A 165 -9.42 -37.19 11.28
C THR A 165 -10.00 -35.99 10.55
N ALA A 166 -11.32 -35.83 10.61
CA ALA A 166 -12.01 -34.71 9.98
C ALA A 166 -11.55 -33.36 10.54
N ASP A 167 -11.31 -33.28 11.85
CA ASP A 167 -10.91 -32.04 12.51
C ASP A 167 -9.52 -31.56 12.06
N GLU A 168 -8.51 -32.44 12.08
CA GLU A 168 -7.14 -32.10 11.68
C GLU A 168 -7.07 -31.73 10.20
N TYR A 169 -7.80 -32.46 9.35
CA TYR A 169 -7.87 -32.18 7.93
C TYR A 169 -8.41 -30.76 7.65
N TYR A 170 -9.48 -30.37 8.33
CA TYR A 170 -10.09 -29.05 8.10
C TYR A 170 -9.27 -27.91 8.71
N ASP A 171 -8.65 -28.11 9.86
CA ASP A 171 -7.75 -27.10 10.45
C ASP A 171 -6.55 -26.86 9.52
N PHE A 172 -5.99 -27.94 8.95
CA PHE A 172 -4.98 -27.85 7.91
C PHE A 172 -5.50 -27.10 6.69
N VAL A 173 -6.62 -27.51 6.08
CA VAL A 173 -7.18 -26.87 4.87
C VAL A 173 -7.49 -25.39 5.10
N LEU A 174 -8.09 -25.02 6.24
CA LEU A 174 -8.42 -23.64 6.57
C LEU A 174 -7.16 -22.79 6.62
N ALA A 175 -6.16 -23.21 7.40
CA ALA A 175 -4.89 -22.49 7.54
C ALA A 175 -4.17 -22.40 6.18
N TYR A 176 -4.23 -23.47 5.38
CA TYR A 176 -3.62 -23.56 4.07
C TYR A 176 -4.24 -22.57 3.08
N LEU A 177 -5.56 -22.58 2.91
CA LEU A 177 -6.26 -21.67 1.99
C LEU A 177 -6.06 -20.20 2.39
N LEU A 178 -6.12 -19.89 3.68
CA LEU A 178 -5.87 -18.54 4.17
C LEU A 178 -4.42 -18.09 3.97
N GLY A 179 -3.45 -18.97 4.27
CA GLY A 179 -2.04 -18.69 4.07
C GLY A 179 -1.72 -18.32 2.61
N PHE A 180 -2.27 -19.08 1.66
CA PHE A 180 -2.12 -18.78 0.24
C PHE A 180 -2.86 -17.52 -0.21
N ALA A 181 -4.08 -17.27 0.30
CA ALA A 181 -4.80 -16.03 0.00
C ALA A 181 -4.01 -14.78 0.42
N LEU A 182 -3.34 -14.85 1.59
CA LEU A 182 -2.45 -13.80 2.10
C LEU A 182 -1.14 -13.73 1.32
N MET A 183 -0.54 -14.86 0.97
CA MET A 183 0.68 -14.93 0.16
C MET A 183 0.47 -14.28 -1.22
N PHE A 184 -0.70 -14.47 -1.82
CA PHE A 184 -1.08 -13.82 -3.08
C PHE A 184 -1.26 -12.30 -2.94
N GLN A 185 -1.25 -11.71 -1.74
CA GLN A 185 -1.23 -10.25 -1.59
C GLN A 185 0.17 -9.64 -1.72
N ILE A 186 1.24 -10.44 -1.73
CA ILE A 186 2.62 -9.95 -1.88
C ILE A 186 2.77 -9.00 -3.09
N PRO A 187 2.27 -9.32 -4.31
CA PRO A 187 2.41 -8.43 -5.46
C PRO A 187 1.68 -7.10 -5.29
N VAL A 188 0.50 -7.11 -4.67
CA VAL A 188 -0.29 -5.89 -4.40
C VAL A 188 0.48 -4.98 -3.46
N ILE A 189 1.04 -5.53 -2.38
CA ILE A 189 1.83 -4.78 -1.40
C ILE A 189 3.05 -4.14 -2.06
N VAL A 190 3.78 -4.90 -2.88
CA VAL A 190 4.97 -4.40 -3.59
C VAL A 190 4.60 -3.27 -4.57
N LEU A 191 3.52 -3.43 -5.33
CA LEU A 191 3.03 -2.40 -6.25
C LEU A 191 2.55 -1.15 -5.51
N PHE A 192 1.89 -1.34 -4.36
CA PHE A 192 1.43 -0.26 -3.50
C PHE A 192 2.60 0.57 -2.95
N ILE A 193 3.67 -0.09 -2.48
CA ILE A 193 4.89 0.57 -2.01
C ILE A 193 5.54 1.37 -3.15
N ASN A 194 5.64 0.80 -4.36
CA ASN A 194 6.19 1.51 -5.51
C ASN A 194 5.35 2.74 -5.89
N LYS A 195 4.03 2.71 -5.65
CA LYS A 195 3.14 3.84 -5.91
C LYS A 195 3.36 5.01 -4.95
N ILE A 196 3.62 4.73 -3.67
CA ILE A 196 3.94 5.76 -2.66
C ILE A 196 5.35 6.29 -2.88
N LYS A 197 6.32 5.38 -3.00
CA LYS A 197 7.74 5.71 -3.17
C LYS A 197 8.33 4.82 -4.26
N PRO A 198 8.51 5.35 -5.49
CA PRO A 198 9.08 4.60 -6.59
C PRO A 198 10.39 3.91 -6.20
N GLN A 199 10.41 2.58 -6.20
CA GLN A 199 11.59 1.80 -5.87
C GLN A 199 12.38 1.52 -7.15
N LYS A 200 13.72 1.60 -7.07
CA LYS A 200 14.59 1.16 -8.16
C LYS A 200 14.58 -0.38 -8.23
N PRO A 201 14.41 -0.99 -9.42
CA PRO A 201 14.41 -2.45 -9.56
C PRO A 201 15.63 -3.14 -8.94
N GLY A 202 16.83 -2.55 -9.08
CA GLY A 202 18.05 -3.10 -8.45
C GLY A 202 17.99 -3.20 -6.92
N LYS A 203 17.26 -2.30 -6.24
CA LYS A 203 17.06 -2.38 -4.79
C LYS A 203 16.13 -3.55 -4.41
N MET A 204 15.12 -3.83 -5.25
CA MET A 204 14.19 -4.93 -5.03
C MET A 204 14.86 -6.29 -5.23
N MET A 205 15.80 -6.40 -6.15
CA MET A 205 16.62 -7.61 -6.31
C MET A 205 17.47 -7.89 -5.06
N GLY A 206 18.01 -6.85 -4.42
CA GLY A 206 18.73 -7.02 -3.14
C GLY A 206 17.83 -7.49 -1.98
N ILE A 207 16.52 -7.22 -2.03
CA ILE A 207 15.55 -7.66 -1.02
C ILE A 207 15.11 -9.12 -1.23
N GLN A 208 15.29 -9.67 -2.45
CA GLN A 208 14.84 -11.02 -2.81
C GLN A 208 15.34 -12.10 -1.85
N ARG A 209 16.58 -11.99 -1.34
CA ARG A 209 17.13 -12.93 -0.35
C ARG A 209 16.27 -13.05 0.92
N TYR A 210 15.68 -11.94 1.38
CA TYR A 210 14.81 -11.93 2.55
C TYR A 210 13.43 -12.53 2.24
N ILE A 211 12.93 -12.34 1.02
CA ILE A 211 11.67 -12.94 0.57
C ILE A 211 11.82 -14.47 0.45
N ILE A 212 12.94 -14.94 -0.11
CA ILE A 212 13.24 -16.36 -0.18
C ILE A 212 13.30 -16.93 1.24
N LEU A 213 14.12 -16.35 2.13
CA LEU A 213 14.20 -16.82 3.52
C LEU A 213 12.83 -16.81 4.22
N GLY A 214 12.08 -15.72 4.11
CA GLY A 214 10.75 -15.61 4.69
C GLY A 214 9.76 -16.63 4.14
N SER A 215 9.82 -16.93 2.83
CA SER A 215 8.96 -17.95 2.22
C SER A 215 9.26 -19.36 2.74
N PHE A 216 10.52 -19.69 2.99
CA PHE A 216 10.90 -20.97 3.59
C PHE A 216 10.47 -21.05 5.06
N ILE A 217 10.54 -19.95 5.82
CA ILE A 217 10.06 -19.90 7.21
C ILE A 217 8.54 -20.11 7.26
N ILE A 218 7.78 -19.43 6.40
CA ILE A 218 6.33 -19.59 6.33
C ILE A 218 5.97 -21.01 5.88
N ALA A 219 6.68 -21.54 4.88
CA ALA A 219 6.49 -22.92 4.43
C ALA A 219 6.72 -23.90 5.59
N ALA A 220 7.79 -23.74 6.38
CA ALA A 220 8.08 -24.60 7.53
C ALA A 220 7.00 -24.56 8.62
N ILE A 221 6.33 -23.42 8.82
CA ILE A 221 5.23 -23.29 9.78
C ILE A 221 3.97 -23.98 9.24
N LEU A 222 3.74 -23.95 7.93
CA LEU A 222 2.55 -24.51 7.28
C LEU A 222 2.68 -26.02 7.01
N THR A 223 3.89 -26.51 6.72
CA THR A 223 4.17 -27.94 6.53
C THR A 223 4.42 -28.60 7.88
N PRO A 224 3.56 -29.53 8.32
CA PRO A 224 3.84 -30.32 9.52
C PRO A 224 5.04 -31.25 9.34
N THR A 225 5.43 -31.55 8.09
CA THR A 225 6.63 -32.32 7.75
C THR A 225 7.81 -31.38 7.47
N PRO A 226 8.91 -31.45 8.23
CA PRO A 226 10.11 -30.64 7.97
C PRO A 226 10.95 -31.28 6.85
N ASP A 227 10.40 -31.36 5.65
CA ASP A 227 11.05 -31.96 4.49
C ASP A 227 11.45 -30.89 3.45
N PRO A 228 12.73 -30.84 2.99
CA PRO A 228 13.19 -29.75 2.12
C PRO A 228 12.49 -29.66 0.76
N VAL A 229 12.01 -30.80 0.24
CA VAL A 229 11.39 -30.87 -1.09
C VAL A 229 9.99 -30.25 -1.07
N ASN A 230 9.11 -30.71 -0.19
CA ASN A 230 7.76 -30.17 -0.06
C ASN A 230 7.80 -28.71 0.45
N GLN A 231 8.74 -28.40 1.35
CA GLN A 231 8.97 -27.02 1.79
C GLN A 231 9.34 -26.11 0.61
N THR A 232 10.16 -26.58 -0.34
CA THR A 232 10.50 -25.82 -1.56
C THR A 232 9.31 -25.68 -2.49
N ILE A 233 8.50 -26.74 -2.68
CA ILE A 233 7.28 -26.71 -3.49
C ILE A 233 6.30 -25.66 -2.94
N MET A 234 6.18 -25.54 -1.61
CA MET A 234 5.31 -24.54 -0.98
C MET A 234 5.91 -23.13 -0.99
N ALA A 235 7.23 -22.99 -0.85
CA ALA A 235 7.90 -21.68 -0.89
C ALA A 235 7.98 -21.10 -2.31
N ALA A 236 8.09 -21.94 -3.34
CA ALA A 236 8.27 -21.53 -4.73
C ALA A 236 7.19 -20.55 -5.23
N PRO A 237 5.88 -20.79 -5.01
CA PRO A 237 4.82 -19.83 -5.35
C PRO A 237 5.05 -18.41 -4.79
N ALA A 238 5.51 -18.29 -3.54
CA ALA A 238 5.78 -16.98 -2.92
C ALA A 238 6.91 -16.23 -3.66
N VAL A 239 7.99 -16.94 -3.97
CA VAL A 239 9.15 -16.37 -4.69
C VAL A 239 8.75 -15.96 -6.12
N VAL A 240 7.99 -16.80 -6.81
CA VAL A 240 7.48 -16.52 -8.16
C VAL A 240 6.58 -15.28 -8.17
N LEU A 241 5.65 -15.17 -7.20
CA LEU A 241 4.79 -14.01 -7.06
C LEU A 241 5.58 -12.72 -6.80
N TYR A 242 6.62 -12.80 -5.97
CA TYR A 242 7.49 -11.65 -5.74
C TYR A 242 8.20 -11.22 -7.02
N GLN A 243 8.73 -12.16 -7.80
CA GLN A 243 9.38 -11.84 -9.08
C GLN A 243 8.40 -11.26 -10.10
N PHE A 244 7.18 -11.79 -10.15
CA PHE A 244 6.11 -11.21 -10.94
C PHE A 244 5.83 -9.76 -10.54
N ALA A 245 5.80 -9.47 -9.24
CA ALA A 245 5.62 -8.11 -8.72
C ALA A 245 6.76 -7.17 -9.14
N VAL A 246 8.02 -7.62 -9.04
CA VAL A 246 9.20 -6.87 -9.50
C VAL A 246 9.11 -6.56 -10.99
N LEU A 247 8.69 -7.53 -11.81
CA LEU A 247 8.49 -7.34 -13.24
C LEU A 247 7.41 -6.28 -13.54
N CYS A 248 6.28 -6.32 -12.83
CA CYS A 248 5.22 -5.32 -12.94
C CYS A 248 5.74 -3.92 -12.56
N VAL A 249 6.50 -3.80 -11.47
CA VAL A 249 7.12 -2.53 -11.06
C VAL A 249 8.09 -2.01 -12.12
N TRP A 250 8.92 -2.88 -12.69
CA TRP A 250 9.85 -2.51 -13.76
C TRP A 250 9.10 -1.95 -14.99
N ARG A 251 8.01 -2.60 -15.42
CA ARG A 251 7.18 -2.10 -16.53
C ARG A 251 6.56 -0.73 -16.23
N ILE A 252 6.02 -0.53 -15.03
CA ILE A 252 5.44 0.75 -14.61
C ILE A 252 6.49 1.86 -14.61
N ASN A 253 7.67 1.59 -14.04
CA ASN A 253 8.74 2.59 -13.96
C ASN A 253 9.32 2.92 -15.34
N LYS A 254 9.40 1.94 -16.26
CA LYS A 254 9.83 2.18 -17.65
C LYS A 254 8.84 3.08 -18.41
N LYS A 255 7.52 2.86 -18.26
CA LYS A 255 6.49 3.68 -18.88
C LYS A 255 6.56 5.14 -18.40
N ASN A 256 6.75 5.36 -17.10
CA ASN A 256 6.84 6.71 -16.54
C ASN A 256 8.07 7.46 -17.06
N ASN A 257 9.24 6.82 -17.13
CA ASN A 257 10.45 7.45 -17.68
C ASN A 257 10.31 7.83 -19.17
N ASN A 258 9.64 7.00 -19.98
CA ASN A 258 9.39 7.30 -21.38
C ASN A 258 8.43 8.49 -21.55
N LEU A 259 7.35 8.54 -20.75
CA LEU A 259 6.42 9.67 -20.75
C LEU A 259 7.12 10.97 -20.38
N ASP A 260 7.94 10.95 -19.33
CA ASP A 260 8.74 12.09 -18.89
C ASP A 260 9.71 12.56 -19.98
N PHE A 261 10.37 11.64 -20.69
CA PHE A 261 11.24 11.96 -21.80
C PHE A 261 10.50 12.61 -22.98
N VAL A 262 9.34 12.07 -23.37
CA VAL A 262 8.51 12.63 -24.46
C VAL A 262 7.97 14.01 -24.10
N VAL A 263 7.48 14.19 -22.87
CA VAL A 263 7.00 15.48 -22.37
C VAL A 263 8.14 16.51 -22.37
N MET A 264 9.32 16.13 -21.90
CA MET A 264 10.47 17.04 -21.85
C MET A 264 11.01 17.38 -23.26
N LYS A 265 10.93 16.44 -24.21
CA LYS A 265 11.28 16.69 -25.63
C LYS A 265 10.35 17.72 -26.28
N ASN A 266 9.06 17.68 -25.94
CA ASN A 266 8.03 18.53 -26.55
C ASN A 266 7.77 19.84 -25.78
N MET A 267 8.59 20.16 -24.77
CA MET A 267 8.39 21.34 -23.93
C MET A 267 8.95 22.61 -24.61
N PRO A 268 8.17 23.71 -24.70
CA PRO A 268 8.62 24.93 -25.38
C PRO A 268 9.79 25.60 -24.65
N ASP A 269 10.74 26.14 -25.42
CA ASP A 269 12.01 26.65 -24.89
C ASP A 269 11.85 27.87 -23.96
N SER A 270 10.72 28.58 -24.05
CA SER A 270 10.37 29.71 -23.19
C SER A 270 10.19 29.32 -21.71
N LEU A 271 9.82 28.07 -21.42
CA LEU A 271 9.66 27.58 -20.04
C LEU A 271 10.99 27.42 -19.29
N PHE A 272 12.13 27.40 -20.01
CA PHE A 272 13.45 27.25 -19.41
C PHE A 272 14.14 28.58 -19.05
N ASN A 273 13.47 29.71 -19.29
CA ASN A 273 14.04 31.05 -19.07
C ASN A 273 13.51 31.76 -17.82
N ASN A 274 12.54 31.18 -17.11
CA ASN A 274 11.90 31.79 -15.94
C ASN A 274 12.42 31.16 -14.62
N SER A 275 12.38 31.87 -13.49
CA SER A 275 12.74 31.34 -12.17
C SER A 275 11.92 30.11 -11.75
N ASN A 276 10.72 29.91 -12.32
CA ASN A 276 9.87 28.74 -12.09
C ASN A 276 10.38 27.43 -12.75
N THR A 277 11.40 27.51 -13.62
CA THR A 277 11.97 26.33 -14.31
C THR A 277 12.49 25.28 -13.33
N GLU A 278 13.01 25.72 -12.18
CA GLU A 278 13.62 24.84 -11.19
C GLU A 278 12.64 23.80 -10.62
N TYR A 279 11.37 24.19 -10.43
CA TYR A 279 10.33 23.28 -9.95
C TYR A 279 9.92 22.24 -10.99
N VAL A 280 9.83 22.66 -12.26
CA VAL A 280 9.45 21.79 -13.38
C VAL A 280 10.55 20.76 -13.67
N VAL A 281 11.81 21.19 -13.64
CA VAL A 281 12.98 20.34 -13.91
C VAL A 281 13.22 19.32 -12.78
N ARG A 282 13.01 19.71 -11.52
CA ARG A 282 13.16 18.80 -10.36
C ARG A 282 12.17 17.63 -10.35
N ARG A 283 11.10 17.70 -11.13
CA ARG A 283 10.14 16.59 -11.30
C ARG A 283 10.72 15.43 -12.11
N PHE A 284 11.69 15.70 -13.00
CA PHE A 284 12.20 14.73 -13.95
C PHE A 284 13.45 14.00 -13.44
N SER A 285 13.56 12.71 -13.78
CA SER A 285 14.71 11.88 -13.37
C SER A 285 16.03 12.40 -13.98
N PRO A 286 17.14 12.46 -13.22
CA PRO A 286 18.42 13.00 -13.70
C PRO A 286 18.99 12.26 -14.91
N LYS A 287 18.64 10.97 -15.08
CA LYS A 287 19.00 10.18 -16.27
C LYS A 287 18.39 10.72 -17.57
N ILE A 288 17.21 11.33 -17.49
CA ILE A 288 16.48 11.89 -18.64
C ILE A 288 17.08 13.25 -19.00
N ILE A 289 17.48 14.03 -17.99
CA ILE A 289 18.12 15.35 -18.14
C ILE A 289 19.49 15.19 -18.83
N GLY A 290 20.28 14.18 -18.46
CA GLY A 290 21.60 13.93 -19.05
C GLY A 290 21.60 13.39 -20.49
N ALA A 291 20.44 13.01 -21.04
CA ALA A 291 20.33 12.41 -22.38
C ALA A 291 20.20 13.44 -23.53
N PHE A 292 20.17 14.75 -23.23
CA PHE A 292 20.03 15.81 -24.23
C PHE A 292 21.37 16.50 -24.54
N THR A 293 21.48 17.13 -25.71
CA THR A 293 22.72 17.76 -26.22
C THR A 293 23.19 18.94 -25.36
N THR A 294 24.51 19.13 -25.37
CA THR A 294 25.41 19.79 -24.41
C THR A 294 25.04 21.19 -23.90
N LYS A 295 24.37 22.06 -24.67
CA LYS A 295 23.99 23.41 -24.20
C LYS A 295 22.77 23.41 -23.27
N LYS A 296 21.77 22.57 -23.55
CA LYS A 296 20.53 22.48 -22.76
C LYS A 296 20.80 21.83 -21.39
N VAL A 297 21.70 20.85 -21.37
CA VAL A 297 22.12 20.10 -20.17
C VAL A 297 23.00 20.91 -19.22
N ALA A 298 23.91 21.74 -19.72
CA ALA A 298 24.72 22.60 -18.85
C ALA A 298 23.86 23.54 -17.99
N ARG A 299 22.81 24.14 -18.56
CA ARG A 299 21.88 25.03 -17.83
C ARG A 299 20.98 24.26 -16.85
N LEU A 300 20.53 23.06 -17.23
CA LEU A 300 19.73 22.19 -16.35
C LEU A 300 20.55 21.63 -15.18
N GLN A 301 21.81 21.23 -15.43
CA GLN A 301 22.73 20.75 -14.39
C GLN A 301 23.03 21.85 -13.36
N LEU A 302 23.26 23.10 -13.80
CA LEU A 302 23.45 24.25 -12.90
C LEU A 302 22.25 24.48 -11.97
N ILE A 303 21.02 24.30 -12.47
CA ILE A 303 19.80 24.43 -11.68
C ILE A 303 19.65 23.26 -10.68
N THR A 304 19.95 22.03 -11.10
CA THR A 304 19.86 20.85 -10.23
C THR A 304 20.95 20.75 -9.16
N ASN A 305 22.15 21.32 -9.41
CA ASN A 305 23.33 21.20 -8.55
C ASN A 305 23.46 22.35 -7.53
N LYS A 306 22.44 23.22 -7.43
CA LYS A 306 22.39 24.32 -6.45
C LYS A 306 22.20 23.74 -5.03
N PRO A 307 23.01 24.13 -4.02
CA PRO A 307 22.96 23.55 -2.68
C PRO A 307 21.58 23.76 -2.02
N LYS A 308 21.11 22.76 -1.25
CA LYS A 308 19.81 22.73 -0.54
C LYS A 308 19.55 23.92 0.41
N ASN A 309 20.55 24.76 0.70
CA ASN A 309 20.50 25.80 1.72
C ASN A 309 20.00 27.19 1.25
N ILE A 310 19.36 27.28 0.08
CA ILE A 310 18.62 28.50 -0.31
C ILE A 310 17.14 28.13 -0.46
N LEU A 311 16.54 27.72 0.65
CA LEU A 311 15.08 27.72 0.82
C LEU A 311 14.69 29.05 1.48
N ARG A 312 14.74 30.15 0.72
CA ARG A 312 13.70 31.16 0.88
C ARG A 312 12.59 30.76 -0.06
N THR A 313 11.54 30.15 0.47
CA THR A 313 10.25 30.23 -0.20
C THR A 313 10.03 31.70 -0.56
N PRO A 314 9.71 32.06 -1.81
CA PRO A 314 9.11 33.35 -2.02
C PRO A 314 7.82 33.30 -1.20
N ARG A 315 7.77 34.12 -0.14
CA ARG A 315 6.50 34.55 0.43
C ARG A 315 5.70 35.04 -0.78
N ILE A 316 4.57 34.42 -1.06
CA ILE A 316 3.65 34.89 -2.09
C ILE A 316 3.32 36.33 -1.69
N SER A 317 4.00 37.30 -2.29
CA SER A 317 3.67 38.71 -2.20
C SER A 317 2.49 38.89 -3.14
N SER A 318 1.30 38.97 -2.54
CA SER A 318 0.15 39.60 -3.16
C SER A 318 0.49 41.06 -3.43
N ASP A 319 1.20 41.33 -4.52
CA ASP A 319 1.43 42.69 -5.02
C ASP A 319 1.48 42.61 -6.55
N PHE A 320 0.33 42.27 -7.13
CA PHE A 320 -0.02 42.66 -8.48
C PHE A 320 -1.24 43.58 -8.39
N THR A 321 -1.07 44.75 -7.78
CA THR A 321 -1.85 45.98 -8.03
C THR A 321 -1.36 47.09 -7.11
N ARG A 322 -0.54 48.02 -7.63
CA ARG A 322 -0.64 49.43 -7.22
C ARG A 322 -0.42 50.31 -8.45
N PRO A 323 -1.35 51.23 -8.75
CA PRO A 323 -0.99 52.55 -9.20
C PRO A 323 -0.90 53.50 -7.99
N ILE A 324 0.20 54.25 -7.96
CA ILE A 324 0.32 55.68 -7.60
C ILE A 324 -0.60 56.19 -6.47
N GLU A 325 -0.04 56.50 -5.30
CA GLU A 325 -0.04 57.88 -4.77
C GLU A 325 0.81 58.05 -3.51
N ARG A 326 1.50 59.19 -3.47
CA ARG A 326 2.26 59.76 -2.36
C ARG A 326 1.29 60.36 -1.34
N SER A 327 1.53 60.17 -0.04
CA SER A 327 1.64 61.25 0.97
C SER A 327 1.75 60.68 2.40
N LEU A 328 2.78 61.14 3.11
CA LEU A 328 3.12 60.95 4.53
C LEU A 328 2.03 61.54 5.46
N PRO A 329 1.93 61.20 6.78
CA PRO A 329 3.07 61.35 7.71
C PRO A 329 3.25 60.35 8.89
N ARG A 330 4.48 60.45 9.42
CA ARG A 330 5.11 59.91 10.64
C ARG A 330 4.20 59.64 11.84
N ALA A 331 4.50 58.55 12.57
CA ALA A 331 4.56 58.56 14.04
C ALA A 331 5.49 57.42 14.55
N ASN A 332 6.26 57.76 15.57
CA ASN A 332 7.29 56.97 16.25
C ASN A 332 6.73 55.72 16.94
N ASN A 333 7.49 54.62 16.94
CA ASN A 333 7.99 54.02 18.18
C ASN A 333 8.96 52.87 17.90
N ILE A 334 10.13 52.99 18.54
CA ILE A 334 11.27 52.09 18.50
C ILE A 334 11.01 51.00 19.52
N VAL A 335 10.97 49.73 19.11
CA VAL A 335 11.15 48.60 20.04
C VAL A 335 12.16 47.63 19.43
N ASN A 336 13.37 47.68 19.99
CA ASN A 336 14.47 46.75 19.76
C ASN A 336 14.10 45.35 20.28
N TYR A 337 14.34 44.31 19.46
CA TYR A 337 14.44 42.94 19.94
C TYR A 337 15.83 42.38 19.60
N ARG A 338 16.68 42.20 20.62
CA ARG A 338 17.91 41.40 20.54
C ARG A 338 17.56 39.90 20.61
N PRO A 339 18.22 39.01 19.86
CA PRO A 339 18.15 37.58 20.13
C PRO A 339 19.04 37.21 21.33
N ARG A 340 18.45 36.45 22.27
CA ARG A 340 19.10 35.90 23.46
C ARG A 340 19.85 34.63 23.08
N VAL A 341 21.17 34.65 23.24
CA VAL A 341 22.07 33.48 23.14
C VAL A 341 22.05 32.76 24.50
N SER A 342 21.85 31.44 24.51
CA SER A 342 22.11 30.59 25.67
C SER A 342 23.18 29.55 25.31
N PRO A 343 24.20 29.33 26.17
CA PRO A 343 25.37 28.51 25.85
C PRO A 343 25.27 27.07 26.34
N GLY A 344 25.96 26.18 25.63
CA GLY A 344 26.74 25.06 26.18
C GLY A 344 26.00 23.78 26.56
N PHE A 345 26.39 22.65 25.93
CA PHE A 345 26.85 21.49 26.69
C PHE A 345 27.81 20.63 25.85
N ARG A 346 28.85 20.15 26.53
CA ARG A 346 30.12 19.60 26.02
C ARG A 346 30.00 18.20 25.44
N THR A 347 30.89 17.94 24.49
CA THR A 347 31.47 16.64 24.12
C THR A 347 32.29 16.05 25.27
N MET A 348 32.20 14.73 25.49
CA MET A 348 33.33 13.98 26.04
C MET A 348 33.25 12.50 25.65
N ASP A 349 34.40 12.03 25.20
CA ASP A 349 34.76 10.69 24.73
C ASP A 349 34.63 9.62 25.82
N ILE A 350 34.34 8.38 25.43
CA ILE A 350 34.82 7.19 26.14
C ILE A 350 35.30 6.15 25.11
N ILE A 351 36.61 5.89 25.15
CA ILE A 351 37.33 4.78 24.55
C ILE A 351 37.33 3.61 25.56
N SER A 352 37.33 2.40 25.00
CA SER A 352 37.58 1.07 25.56
C SER A 352 38.32 0.94 26.91
N ALA A 353 37.80 0.02 27.73
CA ALA A 353 38.57 -1.06 28.36
C ALA A 353 37.63 -2.26 28.54
#